data_AF-A0A0S9CM67-F1
#
_entry.id   AF-A0A0S9CM67-F1
#
_cell.length_a   1.000
_cell.length_b   1.000
_cell.length_c   1.000
_cell.angle_alpha   90.00
_cell.angle_beta   90.00
_cell.angle_gamma   90.00
#
_symmetry.space_group_name_H-M   'P 1'
#
loop_
_entity.id
_entity.type
_entity.pdbx_description
1 polymer ?
#
loop_
_entity_poly.entity_id
_entity_poly.type
_entity_poly.pdbx_seq_one_letter_code
_entity_poly.pdbx_strand_id
1 'polypeptide(L)'
;MGPMGAGDLSAALWQERRQLELLLFRLETQRLHVLAGNVQWLSFTASEVESVLDRLRFEALARGVESAAVAAEWGLPAQATLNELAAGAPPGAWAEVLQDHLDGLRALLRQLNDAALANEDTLRNLSRPVASGAAAGTRNGDAAATLPADTAGTLDQLTTAGNIERALALVRRTAQPLLEQFLGGNRG
;
A
#
# COMPACT_ATOMS: atom_id res chain seq x y z
N MET A 1 3.59 39.32 0.88
CA MET A 1 3.97 38.03 0.29
C MET A 1 3.27 36.97 1.11
N GLY A 2 2.33 36.21 0.54
CA GLY A 2 1.70 35.11 1.27
C GLY A 2 2.73 34.05 1.65
N PRO A 3 2.45 33.18 2.63
CA PRO A 3 3.39 32.14 3.05
C PRO A 3 3.56 31.15 1.89
N MET A 4 4.59 31.35 1.06
CA MET A 4 4.82 30.52 -0.12
C MET A 4 5.00 29.05 0.30
N GLY A 5 5.64 28.80 1.45
CA GLY A 5 5.82 27.45 1.98
C GLY A 5 4.51 26.73 2.30
N ALA A 6 3.46 27.43 2.77
CA ALA A 6 2.19 26.79 3.11
C ALA A 6 1.41 26.35 1.86
N GLY A 7 1.53 27.10 0.77
CA GLY A 7 0.99 26.73 -0.54
C GLY A 7 1.67 25.48 -1.11
N ASP A 8 3.00 25.46 -1.05
CA ASP A 8 3.81 24.33 -1.54
C ASP A 8 3.57 23.06 -0.70
N LEU A 9 3.48 23.20 0.64
CA LEU A 9 3.07 22.10 1.53
C LEU A 9 1.66 21.59 1.19
N SER A 10 0.68 22.48 0.99
CA SER A 10 -0.67 22.07 0.60
C SER A 10 -0.69 21.32 -0.74
N ALA A 11 0.13 21.75 -1.71
CA ALA A 11 0.28 21.06 -2.99
C ALA A 11 0.91 19.66 -2.81
N ALA A 12 1.95 19.54 -2.00
CA ALA A 12 2.60 18.27 -1.69
C ALA A 12 1.64 17.30 -0.97
N LEU A 13 0.87 17.77 0.02
CA LEU A 13 -0.14 16.98 0.74
C LEU A 13 -1.23 16.48 -0.20
N TRP A 14 -1.73 17.35 -1.09
CA TRP A 14 -2.73 16.95 -2.07
C TRP A 14 -2.20 15.89 -3.03
N GLN A 15 -0.96 16.03 -3.48
CA GLN A 15 -0.32 15.05 -4.36
C GLN A 15 -0.12 13.71 -3.64
N GLU A 16 0.31 13.71 -2.38
CA GLU A 16 0.42 12.49 -1.57
C GLU A 16 -0.95 11.80 -1.42
N ARG A 17 -2.02 12.56 -1.14
CA ARG A 17 -3.40 12.01 -1.07
C ARG A 17 -3.80 11.33 -2.36
N ARG A 18 -3.53 11.92 -3.52
CA ARG A 18 -3.82 11.29 -4.82
C ARG A 18 -3.07 9.97 -5.01
N GLN A 19 -1.82 9.89 -4.57
CA GLN A 19 -1.07 8.62 -4.65
C GLN A 19 -1.63 7.57 -3.70
N LEU A 20 -2.08 7.95 -2.50
CA LEU A 20 -2.73 7.04 -1.56
C LEU A 20 -4.10 6.55 -2.08
N GLU A 21 -4.89 7.42 -2.70
CA GLU A 21 -6.14 7.06 -3.38
C GLU A 21 -5.88 6.07 -4.52
N LEU A 22 -4.85 6.31 -5.32
CA LEU A 22 -4.44 5.37 -6.36
C LEU A 22 -3.98 4.03 -5.77
N LEU A 23 -3.24 4.03 -4.67
CA LEU A 23 -2.82 2.81 -3.99
C LEU A 23 -4.01 1.99 -3.49
N LEU A 24 -4.99 2.65 -2.86
CA LEU A 24 -6.25 2.05 -2.44
C LEU A 24 -6.97 1.40 -3.64
N PHE A 25 -7.12 2.14 -4.73
CA PHE A 25 -7.72 1.62 -5.97
C PHE A 25 -6.98 0.38 -6.51
N ARG A 26 -5.64 0.37 -6.46
CA ARG A 26 -4.84 -0.80 -6.90
C ARG A 26 -5.03 -2.01 -6.01
N LEU A 27 -5.11 -1.83 -4.69
CA LEU A 27 -5.40 -2.92 -3.76
C LEU A 27 -6.79 -3.50 -3.98
N GLU A 28 -7.80 -2.65 -4.16
CA GLU A 28 -9.17 -3.10 -4.46
C GLU A 28 -9.24 -3.85 -5.79
N THR A 29 -8.56 -3.34 -6.82
CA THR A 29 -8.49 -3.97 -8.14
C THR A 29 -7.81 -5.34 -8.07
N GLN A 30 -6.69 -5.45 -7.35
CA GLN A 30 -6.02 -6.74 -7.13
C GLN A 30 -6.97 -7.74 -6.46
N ARG A 31 -7.66 -7.31 -5.39
CA ARG A 31 -8.61 -8.16 -4.67
C ARG A 31 -9.75 -8.63 -5.57
N LEU A 32 -10.29 -7.75 -6.41
CA LEU A 32 -11.34 -8.11 -7.37
C LEU A 32 -10.87 -9.16 -8.38
N HIS A 33 -9.65 -9.02 -8.92
CA HIS A 33 -9.08 -10.04 -9.81
C HIS A 33 -8.92 -11.38 -9.10
N VAL A 34 -8.40 -11.37 -7.88
CA VAL A 34 -8.23 -12.57 -7.08
C VAL A 34 -9.57 -13.26 -6.79
N LEU A 35 -10.58 -12.52 -6.34
CA LEU A 35 -11.91 -13.06 -6.03
C LEU A 35 -12.64 -13.59 -7.26
N ALA A 36 -12.38 -13.00 -8.43
CA ALA A 36 -12.89 -13.48 -9.71
C ALA A 36 -12.12 -14.70 -10.26
N GLY A 37 -11.12 -15.22 -9.53
CA GLY A 37 -10.29 -16.35 -9.97
C GLY A 37 -9.27 -16.02 -11.06
N ASN A 38 -9.07 -14.73 -11.36
CA ASN A 38 -8.18 -14.29 -12.43
C ASN A 38 -6.71 -14.16 -11.95
N VAL A 39 -6.16 -15.23 -11.38
CA VAL A 39 -4.83 -15.25 -10.75
C VAL A 39 -3.68 -15.00 -11.75
N GLN A 40 -3.90 -15.21 -13.04
CA GLN A 40 -2.94 -14.90 -14.10
C GLN A 40 -2.58 -13.40 -14.20
N TRP A 41 -3.45 -12.51 -13.71
CA TRP A 41 -3.18 -11.06 -13.67
C TRP A 41 -2.46 -10.59 -12.41
N LEU A 42 -2.17 -11.50 -11.48
CA LEU A 42 -1.63 -11.13 -10.17
C LEU A 42 -0.25 -10.46 -10.27
N SER A 43 0.61 -10.93 -11.20
CA SER A 43 1.92 -10.31 -11.45
C SER A 43 1.82 -8.85 -11.90
N PHE A 44 0.82 -8.54 -12.75
CA PHE A 44 0.56 -7.19 -13.23
C PHE A 44 0.04 -6.30 -12.10
N THR A 45 -1.01 -6.72 -11.41
CA THR A 45 -1.59 -5.93 -10.31
C THR A 45 -0.60 -5.71 -9.17
N ALA A 46 0.26 -6.70 -8.87
CA ALA A 46 1.36 -6.55 -7.92
C ALA A 46 2.38 -5.50 -8.37
N SER A 47 2.77 -5.51 -9.65
CA SER A 47 3.68 -4.51 -10.21
C SER A 47 3.10 -3.09 -10.19
N GLU A 48 1.77 -2.96 -10.39
CA GLU A 48 1.10 -1.67 -10.27
C GLU A 48 1.10 -1.14 -8.83
N VAL A 49 0.85 -1.99 -7.84
CA VAL A 49 0.97 -1.64 -6.41
C VAL A 49 2.40 -1.17 -6.11
N GLU A 50 3.40 -1.92 -6.57
CA GLU A 50 4.82 -1.55 -6.37
C GLU A 50 5.16 -0.20 -7.00
N SER A 51 4.69 0.07 -8.21
CA SER A 51 4.92 1.35 -8.89
C SER A 51 4.34 2.54 -8.11
N VAL A 52 3.17 2.37 -7.48
CA VAL A 52 2.58 3.42 -6.64
C VAL A 52 3.37 3.60 -5.34
N LEU A 53 3.84 2.51 -4.73
CA LEU A 53 4.70 2.57 -3.54
C LEU A 53 6.00 3.33 -3.83
N ASP A 54 6.62 3.10 -4.99
CA ASP A 54 7.83 3.82 -5.37
C ASP A 54 7.58 5.32 -5.54
N ARG A 55 6.43 5.72 -6.11
CA ARG A 55 6.02 7.13 -6.23
C ARG A 55 5.78 7.78 -4.87
N LEU A 56 5.09 7.08 -3.97
CA LEU A 56 4.82 7.56 -2.60
C LEU A 56 6.10 7.91 -1.83
N ARG A 57 7.22 7.23 -2.10
CA ARG A 57 8.51 7.58 -1.49
C ARG A 57 8.97 8.98 -1.88
N PHE A 58 8.76 9.38 -3.13
CA PHE A 58 9.09 10.73 -3.59
C PHE A 58 8.14 11.78 -3.00
N GLU A 59 6.84 11.47 -2.92
CA GLU A 59 5.87 12.38 -2.30
C GLU A 59 6.15 12.59 -0.81
N ALA A 60 6.52 11.54 -0.08
CA ALA A 60 6.89 11.64 1.33
C ALA A 60 8.14 12.51 1.55
N LEU A 61 9.12 12.46 0.64
CA LEU A 61 10.30 13.32 0.68
C LEU A 61 9.94 14.77 0.39
N ALA A 62 9.14 15.02 -0.66
CA ALA A 62 8.67 16.37 -1.00
C ALA A 62 7.89 17.00 0.16
N ARG A 63 6.90 16.29 0.71
CA ARG A 63 6.18 16.72 1.92
C ARG A 63 7.11 17.01 3.08
N GLY A 64 8.12 16.17 3.31
CA GLY A 64 9.11 16.37 4.36
C GLY A 64 9.81 17.72 4.25
N VAL A 65 10.29 18.07 3.05
CA VAL A 65 10.93 19.36 2.75
C VAL A 65 9.97 20.52 3.00
N GLU A 66 8.76 20.46 2.42
CA GLU A 66 7.80 21.57 2.54
C GLU A 66 7.30 21.75 3.99
N SER A 67 7.09 20.65 4.72
CA SER A 67 6.65 20.72 6.12
C SER A 67 7.72 21.35 7.03
N ALA A 68 9.00 21.05 6.79
CA ALA A 68 10.10 21.65 7.53
C ALA A 68 10.26 23.14 7.20
N ALA A 69 10.05 23.53 5.94
CA ALA A 69 10.06 24.93 5.52
C ALA A 69 8.94 25.72 6.20
N VAL A 70 7.72 25.20 6.20
CA VAL A 70 6.57 25.81 6.90
C VAL A 70 6.80 25.88 8.40
N ALA A 71 7.31 24.81 9.03
CA ALA A 71 7.62 24.81 10.44
C ALA A 71 8.64 25.91 10.80
N ALA A 72 9.70 26.06 10.01
CA ALA A 72 10.69 27.12 10.20
C ALA A 72 10.08 28.51 10.03
N GLU A 73 9.24 28.71 9.00
CA GLU A 73 8.54 29.97 8.75
C GLU A 73 7.62 30.36 9.91
N TRP A 74 6.97 29.40 10.54
CA TRP A 74 6.02 29.62 11.64
C TRP A 74 6.64 29.52 13.03
N GLY A 75 7.96 29.31 13.14
CA GLY A 75 8.67 29.20 14.42
C GLY A 75 8.35 27.92 15.21
N LEU A 76 7.95 26.85 14.52
CA LEU A 76 7.67 25.53 15.06
C LEU A 76 8.89 24.61 14.95
N PRO A 77 8.95 23.49 15.72
CA PRO A 77 10.00 22.48 15.55
C PRO A 77 10.03 21.93 14.12
N ALA A 78 11.22 21.65 13.57
CA ALA A 78 11.38 21.16 12.19
C ALA A 78 10.62 19.83 11.93
N GLN A 79 10.43 19.03 12.97
CA GLN A 79 9.68 17.78 12.97
C GLN A 79 8.23 17.93 13.47
N ALA A 80 7.66 19.13 13.38
CA ALA A 80 6.26 19.37 13.69
C ALA A 80 5.36 18.49 12.81
N THR A 81 4.42 17.83 13.46
CA THR A 81 3.36 17.03 12.82
C THR A 81 2.39 17.95 12.09
N LEU A 82 1.64 17.41 11.14
CA LEU A 82 0.59 18.17 10.44
C LEU A 82 -0.46 18.74 11.40
N ASN A 83 -0.74 18.04 12.50
CA ASN A 83 -1.62 18.54 13.56
C ASN A 83 -1.01 19.76 14.28
N GLU A 84 0.27 19.69 14.65
CA GLU A 84 1.00 20.80 15.27
C GLU A 84 1.13 21.99 14.31
N LEU A 85 1.35 21.74 13.01
CA LEU A 85 1.38 22.77 11.96
C LEU A 85 0.02 23.46 11.82
N ALA A 86 -1.08 22.71 11.74
CA ALA A 86 -2.42 23.28 11.65
C ALA A 86 -2.77 24.14 12.88
N ALA A 87 -2.38 23.68 14.08
CA ALA A 87 -2.61 24.42 15.33
C ALA A 87 -1.72 25.66 15.49
N GLY A 88 -0.48 25.61 14.97
CA GLY A 88 0.49 26.71 15.01
C GLY A 88 0.41 27.66 13.81
N ALA A 89 -0.55 27.46 12.90
CA ALA A 89 -0.69 28.28 11.71
C ALA A 89 -1.01 29.75 12.08
N PRO A 90 -0.39 30.74 11.42
CA PRO A 90 -0.72 32.15 11.60
C PRO A 90 -2.19 32.45 11.28
N PRO A 91 -2.77 33.56 11.79
CA PRO A 91 -4.14 33.97 11.48
C PRO A 91 -4.40 34.03 9.97
N GLY A 92 -5.39 33.28 9.51
CA GLY A 92 -5.73 33.13 8.09
C GLY A 92 -6.37 31.79 7.79
N ALA A 93 -6.44 31.43 6.50
CA ALA A 93 -7.10 30.21 6.04
C ALA A 93 -6.29 28.92 6.22
N TRP A 94 -4.99 29.02 6.51
CA TRP A 94 -4.10 27.84 6.48
C TRP A 94 -4.38 26.82 7.56
N ALA A 95 -4.84 27.23 8.75
CA ALA A 95 -5.25 26.31 9.80
C ALA A 95 -6.34 25.35 9.31
N GLU A 96 -7.37 25.90 8.64
CA GLU A 96 -8.49 25.13 8.09
C GLU A 96 -8.04 24.23 6.93
N VAL A 97 -7.25 24.77 5.98
CA VAL A 97 -6.74 24.00 4.83
C VAL A 97 -5.86 22.82 5.28
N LEU A 98 -4.97 23.00 6.26
CA LEU A 98 -4.15 21.92 6.78
C LEU A 98 -4.96 20.91 7.59
N GLN A 99 -6.02 21.36 8.28
CA GLN A 99 -6.93 20.47 8.98
C GLN A 99 -7.74 19.59 8.02
N ASP A 100 -8.21 20.13 6.89
CA ASP A 100 -8.88 19.35 5.83
C ASP A 100 -7.95 18.30 5.22
N HIS A 101 -6.67 18.65 5.04
CA HIS A 101 -5.65 17.70 4.61
C HIS A 101 -5.46 16.58 5.63
N LEU A 102 -5.31 16.94 6.91
CA LEU A 102 -5.13 16.01 8.02
C LEU A 102 -6.28 15.00 8.11
N ASP A 103 -7.53 15.47 8.04
CA ASP A 103 -8.70 14.62 8.21
C ASP A 103 -8.87 13.64 7.04
N GLY A 104 -8.66 14.10 5.81
CA GLY A 104 -8.72 13.21 4.66
C GLY A 104 -7.53 12.25 4.54
N LEU A 105 -6.32 12.64 4.96
CA LEU A 105 -5.17 11.72 5.04
C LEU A 105 -5.43 10.62 6.08
N ARG A 106 -5.97 10.98 7.25
CA ARG A 106 -6.39 10.00 8.28
C ARG A 106 -7.48 9.07 7.77
N ALA A 107 -8.44 9.58 7.00
CA ALA A 107 -9.48 8.76 6.40
C ALA A 107 -8.93 7.77 5.37
N LEU A 108 -8.04 8.23 4.48
CA LEU A 108 -7.38 7.39 3.48
C LEU A 108 -6.51 6.31 4.11
N LEU A 109 -5.76 6.62 5.17
CA LEU A 109 -4.97 5.62 5.88
C LEU A 109 -5.81 4.49 6.48
N ARG A 110 -6.96 4.82 7.07
CA ARG A 110 -7.89 3.80 7.59
C ARG A 110 -8.37 2.88 6.47
N GLN A 111 -8.85 3.46 5.37
CA GLN A 111 -9.32 2.70 4.20
C GLN A 111 -8.20 1.83 3.61
N LEU A 112 -6.98 2.36 3.53
CA LEU A 112 -5.83 1.63 3.02
C LEU A 112 -5.45 0.45 3.92
N ASN A 113 -5.47 0.64 5.23
CA ASN A 113 -5.21 -0.44 6.19
C ASN A 113 -6.27 -1.54 6.09
N ASP A 114 -7.55 -1.17 6.00
CA ASP A 114 -8.65 -2.13 5.81
C ASP A 114 -8.51 -2.89 4.49
N ALA A 115 -8.19 -2.18 3.40
CA ALA A 115 -7.98 -2.79 2.08
C ALA A 115 -6.77 -3.72 2.06
N ALA A 116 -5.67 -3.33 2.71
CA ALA A 116 -4.47 -4.16 2.82
C ALA A 116 -4.75 -5.46 3.58
N LEU A 117 -5.45 -5.38 4.72
CA LEU A 117 -5.85 -6.56 5.50
C LEU A 117 -6.76 -7.49 4.68
N ALA A 118 -7.81 -6.95 4.07
CA ALA A 118 -8.73 -7.75 3.26
C ALA A 118 -8.03 -8.42 2.07
N ASN A 119 -7.08 -7.73 1.46
CA ASN A 119 -6.31 -8.24 0.34
C ASN A 119 -5.30 -9.31 0.77
N GLU A 120 -4.61 -9.11 1.90
CA GLU A 120 -3.75 -10.13 2.51
C GLU A 120 -4.52 -11.41 2.84
N ASP A 121 -5.69 -11.29 3.47
CA ASP A 121 -6.54 -12.44 3.79
C ASP A 121 -6.96 -13.20 2.53
N THR A 122 -7.34 -12.46 1.49
CA THR A 122 -7.77 -13.07 0.21
C THR A 122 -6.60 -13.82 -0.45
N LEU A 123 -5.41 -13.22 -0.49
CA LEU A 123 -4.20 -13.84 -1.05
C LEU A 123 -3.78 -15.08 -0.24
N ARG A 124 -3.81 -15.02 1.10
CA ARG A 124 -3.49 -16.18 1.97
C ARG A 124 -4.45 -17.35 1.77
N ASN A 125 -5.71 -17.07 1.49
CA ASN A 125 -6.70 -18.10 1.18
C ASN A 125 -6.41 -18.78 -0.16
N LEU A 126 -5.82 -18.08 -1.14
CA LEU A 126 -5.36 -18.69 -2.40
C LEU A 126 -4.14 -19.60 -2.22
N SER A 127 -3.17 -19.21 -1.38
CA SER A 127 -1.94 -20.00 -1.17
C SER A 127 -2.14 -21.22 -0.26
N ARG A 128 -3.30 -21.36 0.39
CA ARG A 128 -3.59 -22.53 1.23
C ARG A 128 -3.64 -23.78 0.33
N PRO A 129 -2.80 -24.81 0.58
CA PRO A 129 -2.92 -26.07 -0.13
C PRO A 129 -4.35 -26.59 0.04
N VAL A 130 -5.05 -26.83 -1.08
CA VAL A 130 -6.32 -27.56 -1.03
C VAL A 130 -5.95 -28.91 -0.44
N ALA A 131 -6.43 -29.22 0.77
CA ALA A 131 -6.19 -30.52 1.39
C ALA A 131 -6.70 -31.57 0.40
N SER A 132 -5.77 -32.25 -0.27
CA SER A 132 -6.10 -33.31 -1.20
C SER A 132 -6.85 -34.36 -0.39
N GLY A 133 -8.16 -34.47 -0.61
CA GLY A 133 -8.92 -35.61 -0.11
C GLY A 133 -8.20 -36.85 -0.61
N ALA A 134 -7.58 -37.58 0.32
CA ALA A 134 -6.82 -38.78 0.04
C ALA A 134 -7.79 -39.84 -0.53
N ALA A 135 -7.96 -39.86 -1.84
CA ALA A 135 -8.55 -40.98 -2.54
C ALA A 135 -7.48 -42.06 -2.64
N ALA A 136 -7.52 -43.00 -1.69
CA ALA A 136 -6.80 -44.25 -1.75
C ALA A 136 -7.14 -44.98 -3.07
N GLY A 137 -6.14 -45.11 -3.93
CA GLY A 137 -6.24 -45.83 -5.20
C GLY A 137 -4.92 -46.55 -5.48
N THR A 138 -4.66 -47.62 -4.73
CA THR A 138 -3.58 -48.56 -5.01
C THR A 138 -3.71 -49.11 -6.43
N ARG A 139 -2.68 -48.92 -7.28
CA ARG A 139 -2.46 -49.77 -8.46
C ARG A 139 -0.98 -50.11 -8.61
N ASN A 140 -0.71 -51.41 -8.49
CA ASN A 140 0.57 -52.06 -8.77
C ASN A 140 0.92 -52.01 -10.26
N GLY A 141 2.22 -51.98 -10.56
CA GLY A 141 2.79 -52.55 -11.78
C GLY A 141 3.53 -51.57 -12.70
N ASP A 142 4.83 -51.84 -12.85
CA ASP A 142 5.65 -51.63 -14.06
C ASP A 142 6.45 -50.32 -14.15
N ALA A 143 7.73 -50.43 -13.76
CA ALA A 143 8.73 -49.37 -13.85
C ALA A 143 9.30 -49.26 -15.27
N ALA A 144 8.66 -48.43 -16.10
CA ALA A 144 9.32 -47.75 -17.21
C ALA A 144 9.49 -46.27 -16.82
N ALA A 145 10.72 -45.77 -16.92
CA ALA A 145 11.06 -44.36 -16.64
C ALA A 145 10.24 -43.43 -17.53
N THR A 146 9.08 -43.03 -17.02
CA THR A 146 8.20 -42.05 -17.62
C THR A 146 8.74 -40.70 -17.20
N LEU A 147 9.18 -39.87 -18.16
CA LEU A 147 9.45 -38.45 -17.92
C LEU A 147 8.25 -37.87 -17.14
N PRO A 148 8.45 -37.06 -16.08
CA PRO A 148 7.33 -36.62 -15.25
C PRO A 148 6.33 -35.88 -16.13
N ALA A 149 5.17 -36.52 -16.33
CA ALA A 149 4.15 -36.16 -17.30
C ALA A 149 3.48 -34.79 -17.05
N ASP A 150 3.92 -34.06 -16.03
CA ASP A 150 3.37 -32.77 -15.64
C ASP A 150 4.43 -31.75 -15.17
N THR A 151 5.60 -31.74 -15.82
CA THR A 151 6.64 -30.74 -15.52
C THR A 151 6.13 -29.31 -15.80
N ALA A 152 5.30 -29.14 -16.83
CA ALA A 152 4.72 -27.85 -17.20
C ALA A 152 3.68 -27.35 -16.18
N GLY A 153 2.75 -28.20 -15.72
CA GLY A 153 1.80 -27.82 -14.69
C GLY A 153 2.46 -27.58 -13.34
N THR A 154 3.51 -28.35 -13.01
CA THR A 154 4.34 -28.08 -11.82
C THR A 154 5.00 -26.70 -11.90
N LEU A 155 5.54 -26.32 -13.06
CA LEU A 155 6.15 -25.01 -13.26
C LEU A 155 5.13 -23.86 -13.14
N ASP A 156 3.94 -24.02 -13.72
CA ASP A 156 2.85 -23.03 -13.64
C ASP A 156 2.36 -22.83 -12.19
N GLN A 157 2.25 -23.92 -11.43
CA GLN A 157 1.94 -23.87 -9.99
C GLN A 157 3.02 -23.11 -9.20
N LEU A 158 4.31 -23.37 -9.48
CA LEU A 158 5.42 -22.68 -8.83
C LEU A 158 5.45 -21.18 -9.17
N THR A 159 5.20 -20.83 -10.43
CA THR A 159 5.08 -19.43 -10.85
C THR A 159 3.92 -18.72 -10.15
N THR A 160 2.76 -19.37 -10.07
CA THR A 160 1.59 -18.83 -9.37
C THR A 160 1.85 -18.63 -7.89
N ALA A 161 2.45 -19.62 -7.21
CA ALA A 161 2.84 -19.51 -5.81
C ALA A 161 3.82 -18.35 -5.59
N GLY A 162 4.83 -18.20 -6.45
CA GLY A 162 5.77 -17.08 -6.40
C GLY A 162 5.09 -15.71 -6.58
N ASN A 163 4.12 -15.62 -7.49
CA ASN A 163 3.33 -14.40 -7.69
C ASN A 163 2.48 -14.04 -6.46
N ILE A 164 1.90 -15.04 -5.78
CA ILE A 164 1.13 -14.84 -4.55
C ILE A 164 2.05 -14.33 -3.42
N GLU A 165 3.20 -14.94 -3.22
CA GLU A 165 4.16 -14.50 -2.18
C GLU A 165 4.67 -13.08 -2.45
N ARG A 166 4.96 -12.75 -3.72
CA ARG A 166 5.31 -11.37 -4.11
C ARG A 166 4.18 -10.39 -3.77
N ALA A 167 2.94 -10.72 -4.14
CA ALA A 167 1.79 -9.87 -3.86
C ALA A 167 1.60 -9.66 -2.35
N LEU A 168 1.69 -10.73 -1.55
CA LEU A 168 1.64 -10.66 -0.09
C LEU A 168 2.73 -9.75 0.49
N ALA A 169 3.97 -9.87 0.01
CA ALA A 169 5.07 -9.02 0.46
C ALA A 169 4.81 -7.53 0.13
N LEU A 170 4.22 -7.23 -1.02
CA LEU A 170 3.89 -5.86 -1.42
C LEU A 170 2.71 -5.29 -0.63
N VAL A 171 1.68 -6.09 -0.36
CA VAL A 171 0.55 -5.68 0.49
C VAL A 171 1.03 -5.30 1.88
N ARG A 172 1.93 -6.08 2.49
CA ARG A 172 2.49 -5.71 3.81
C ARG A 172 3.31 -4.43 3.79
N ARG A 173 3.87 -4.05 2.62
CA ARG A 173 4.60 -2.79 2.42
C ARG A 173 3.69 -1.58 2.23
N THR A 174 2.38 -1.74 2.11
CA THR A 174 1.46 -0.60 1.95
C THR A 174 1.22 0.16 3.24
N ALA A 175 1.58 -0.41 4.40
CA ALA A 175 1.56 0.30 5.68
C ALA A 175 2.42 1.58 5.60
N GLN A 176 1.87 2.70 6.12
CA GLN A 176 2.50 4.02 6.04
C GLN A 176 2.83 4.59 7.43
N PRO A 177 3.72 3.95 8.23
CA PRO A 177 3.98 4.35 9.62
C PRO A 177 4.59 5.76 9.73
N LEU A 178 5.41 6.18 8.76
CA LEU A 178 5.99 7.51 8.76
C LEU A 178 4.96 8.61 8.48
N LEU A 179 3.97 8.31 7.64
CA LEU A 179 2.85 9.22 7.41
C LEU A 179 1.98 9.27 8.68
N GLU A 180 1.64 8.13 9.30
CA GLU A 180 0.90 8.10 10.57
C GLU A 180 1.57 8.96 11.65
N GLN A 181 2.89 8.84 11.81
CA GLN A 181 3.67 9.67 12.73
C GLN A 181 3.57 11.16 12.37
N PHE A 182 3.71 11.50 11.08
CA PHE A 182 3.59 12.89 10.61
C PHE A 182 2.19 13.47 10.85
N LEU A 183 1.13 12.68 10.80
CA LEU A 183 -0.25 13.13 11.08
C LEU A 183 -0.54 13.29 12.59
N GLY A 184 0.44 13.07 13.47
CA GLY A 184 0.27 13.12 14.92
C GLY A 184 -0.22 11.81 15.53
N GLY A 185 -0.04 10.67 14.83
CA GLY A 185 -0.17 9.34 15.40
C GLY A 185 0.90 9.11 16.49
N ASN A 186 0.57 8.27 17.47
CA ASN A 186 1.37 8.09 18.69
C ASN A 186 2.84 7.81 18.36
N ARG A 187 3.77 8.64 18.85
CA ARG A 187 5.22 8.34 18.86
C ARG A 187 5.44 7.26 19.93
N GLY A 188 5.12 6.01 19.59
CA GLY A 188 5.43 4.83 20.40
C GLY A 188 6.92 4.53 20.41
#